data_AF-D9TS28-F1
#
_entry.id   AF-D9TS28-F1
#
_cell.length_a   1.000
_cell.length_b   1.000
_cell.length_c   1.000
_cell.angle_alpha   90.00
_cell.angle_beta   90.00
_cell.angle_gamma   90.00
#
_symmetry.space_group_name_H-M   'P 1'
#
loop_
_entity.id
_entity.type
_entity.pdbx_description
1 polymer ?
#
loop_
_entity_poly.entity_id
_entity_poly.type
_entity_poly.pdbx_seq_one_letter_code
_entity_poly.pdbx_strand_id
1 'polypeptide(L)'
;MIFNQEISALYKDDYKIALKAIDIISGRLNIKLPEDEAGFIALHLHAAFENSGVSVTMKNTRLVSELVKNIEDMIDRKIETDSIDYLRLITHLKFAIDRIERGMPISNELLVPIKRKFKKAYKIATNVAKLIGNSLDKDVPEDEIGYLAIHIQRLIND
;
A
#
# COMPACT_ATOMS: atom_id res chain seq x y z
N MET A 1 -14.40 -2.61 -4.05
CA MET A 1 -13.45 -1.68 -4.71
C MET A 1 -12.03 -2.08 -4.32
N ILE A 2 -11.01 -1.96 -5.18
CA ILE A 2 -9.59 -2.33 -4.85
C ILE A 2 -9.17 -1.74 -3.50
N PHE A 3 -9.59 -0.50 -3.24
CA PHE A 3 -9.38 0.21 -1.98
C PHE A 3 -9.80 -0.58 -0.72
N ASN A 4 -10.94 -1.27 -0.72
CA ASN A 4 -11.37 -2.10 0.43
C ASN A 4 -10.52 -3.38 0.57
N GLN A 5 -10.03 -3.94 -0.54
CA GLN A 5 -9.13 -5.09 -0.49
C GLN A 5 -7.79 -4.68 0.13
N GLU A 6 -7.26 -3.51 -0.23
CA GLU A 6 -6.03 -2.98 0.35
C GLU A 6 -6.18 -2.66 1.84
N ILE A 7 -7.30 -2.06 2.26
CA ILE A 7 -7.58 -1.85 3.68
C ILE A 7 -7.59 -3.17 4.45
N SER A 8 -8.33 -4.18 3.96
CA SER A 8 -8.42 -5.48 4.64
C SER A 8 -7.09 -6.23 4.66
N ALA A 9 -6.23 -6.03 3.65
CA ALA A 9 -4.89 -6.61 3.60
C ALA A 9 -3.89 -5.88 4.51
N LEU A 10 -3.87 -4.55 4.49
CA LEU A 10 -2.92 -3.71 5.24
C LEU A 10 -3.24 -3.60 6.74
N TYR A 11 -4.52 -3.72 7.10
CA TYR A 11 -5.02 -3.54 8.47
C TYR A 11 -5.82 -4.77 8.92
N LYS A 12 -5.26 -5.97 8.68
CA LYS A 12 -5.94 -7.26 8.83
C LYS A 12 -6.59 -7.47 10.20
N ASP A 13 -5.92 -7.08 11.27
CA ASP A 13 -6.46 -7.27 12.62
C ASP A 13 -7.56 -6.25 12.94
N ASP A 14 -7.38 -5.00 12.53
CA ASP A 14 -8.41 -3.95 12.64
C ASP A 14 -9.66 -4.30 11.81
N TYR A 15 -9.47 -4.92 10.64
CA TYR A 15 -10.56 -5.39 9.78
C TYR A 15 -11.37 -6.51 10.43
N LYS A 16 -10.73 -7.46 11.13
CA LYS A 16 -11.45 -8.48 11.90
C LYS A 16 -12.27 -7.86 13.04
N ILE A 17 -11.76 -6.81 13.68
CA ILE A 17 -12.50 -6.08 14.71
C ILE A 17 -13.68 -5.34 14.08
N ALA A 18 -13.48 -4.72 12.92
CA ALA A 18 -14.52 -4.03 12.17
C ALA A 18 -15.67 -4.96 11.73
N LEU A 19 -15.38 -6.19 11.29
CA LEU A 19 -16.41 -7.18 10.98
C LEU A 19 -17.27 -7.50 12.21
N LYS A 20 -16.65 -7.71 13.38
CA LYS A 20 -17.39 -7.90 14.63
C LYS A 20 -18.22 -6.67 15.00
N ALA A 21 -17.70 -5.47 14.74
CA ALA A 21 -18.44 -4.23 14.99
C ALA A 21 -19.69 -4.13 14.09
N ILE A 22 -19.60 -4.52 12.83
CA ILE A 22 -20.76 -4.62 11.92
C ILE A 22 -21.81 -5.54 12.50
N ASP A 23 -21.44 -6.75 12.93
CA ASP A 23 -22.40 -7.72 13.48
C ASP A 23 -23.14 -7.14 14.70
N ILE A 24 -22.40 -6.47 15.60
CA ILE A 24 -22.98 -5.82 16.78
C ILE A 24 -23.93 -4.68 16.39
N ILE A 25 -23.54 -3.81 15.46
CA ILE A 25 -24.35 -2.66 15.04
C ILE A 25 -25.61 -3.14 14.32
N SER A 26 -25.48 -4.10 13.40
CA SER A 26 -26.59 -4.70 12.67
C SER A 26 -27.61 -5.35 13.61
N GLY A 27 -27.15 -6.09 14.62
CA GLY A 27 -28.03 -6.70 15.61
C GLY A 27 -28.76 -5.68 16.50
N ARG A 28 -28.10 -4.57 16.87
CA ARG A 28 -28.70 -3.53 17.73
C ARG A 28 -29.67 -2.62 17.01
N LEU A 29 -29.37 -2.27 15.77
CA LEU A 29 -30.16 -1.32 14.98
C LEU A 29 -31.20 -2.02 14.08
N ASN A 30 -31.16 -3.35 14.01
CA ASN A 30 -32.00 -4.15 13.13
C ASN A 30 -31.90 -3.71 11.65
N ILE A 31 -30.68 -3.36 11.22
CA ILE A 31 -30.35 -3.00 9.84
C ILE A 31 -29.26 -3.93 9.31
N LYS A 32 -29.25 -4.19 8.02
CA LYS A 32 -28.15 -4.91 7.36
C LYS A 32 -27.13 -3.89 6.86
N LEU A 33 -25.98 -3.81 7.53
CA LEU A 33 -24.85 -3.04 7.03
C LEU A 33 -24.11 -3.84 5.96
N PRO A 34 -23.66 -3.21 4.86
CA PRO A 34 -22.85 -3.89 3.88
C PRO A 34 -21.44 -4.14 4.44
N GLU A 35 -20.83 -5.27 4.07
CA GLU A 35 -19.45 -5.60 4.47
C GLU A 35 -18.43 -4.55 4.01
N ASP A 36 -18.74 -3.78 2.96
CA ASP A 36 -17.92 -2.66 2.50
C ASP A 36 -17.70 -1.58 3.58
N GLU A 37 -18.57 -1.47 4.60
CA GLU A 37 -18.37 -0.59 5.76
C GLU A 37 -17.25 -1.07 6.69
N ALA A 38 -16.89 -2.37 6.64
CA ALA A 38 -15.86 -2.93 7.50
C ALA A 38 -14.51 -2.28 7.20
N GLY A 39 -14.26 -1.95 5.94
CA GLY A 39 -13.05 -1.24 5.53
C GLY A 39 -12.94 0.14 6.20
N PHE A 40 -14.02 0.93 6.17
CA PHE A 40 -14.03 2.26 6.77
C PHE A 40 -13.91 2.22 8.30
N ILE A 41 -14.60 1.28 8.95
CA ILE A 41 -14.47 1.06 10.39
C ILE A 41 -13.03 0.64 10.73
N ALA A 42 -12.44 -0.28 9.98
CA ALA A 42 -11.07 -0.73 10.20
C ALA A 42 -10.07 0.43 10.08
N LEU A 43 -10.26 1.31 9.09
CA LEU A 43 -9.44 2.49 8.88
C LEU A 43 -9.52 3.45 10.08
N HIS A 44 -10.72 3.68 10.60
CA HIS A 44 -10.93 4.50 11.80
C HIS A 44 -10.28 3.90 13.05
N LEU A 45 -10.40 2.58 13.24
CA LEU A 45 -9.76 1.86 14.34
C LEU A 45 -8.24 1.95 14.25
N HIS A 46 -7.68 1.66 13.07
CA HIS A 46 -6.24 1.73 12.84
C HIS A 46 -5.68 3.13 13.14
N ALA A 47 -6.36 4.16 12.61
CA ALA A 47 -5.97 5.55 12.84
C ALA A 47 -5.95 5.89 14.34
N ALA A 48 -6.99 5.47 15.07
CA ALA A 48 -7.08 5.68 16.52
C ALA A 48 -5.97 4.94 17.30
N PHE A 49 -5.65 3.70 16.94
CA PHE A 49 -4.59 2.93 17.62
C PHE A 49 -3.19 3.49 17.37
N GLU A 50 -2.90 3.93 16.14
CA GLU A 50 -1.62 4.52 15.76
C GLU A 50 -1.47 5.99 16.21
N ASN A 51 -2.48 6.56 16.89
CA ASN A 51 -2.60 8.00 17.15
C ASN A 51 -2.35 8.84 15.89
N SER A 52 -2.74 8.32 14.74
CA SER A 52 -2.66 8.99 13.45
C SER A 52 -4.03 9.56 13.09
N GLY A 53 -4.06 10.70 12.41
CA GLY A 53 -5.33 11.24 11.93
C GLY A 53 -5.90 10.35 10.83
N VAL A 54 -7.18 9.98 10.89
CA VAL A 54 -7.82 9.13 9.85
C VAL A 54 -7.64 9.69 8.44
N SER A 55 -7.62 11.02 8.30
CA SER A 55 -7.36 11.68 7.02
C SER A 55 -6.00 11.30 6.42
N VAL A 56 -4.97 11.18 7.26
CA VAL A 56 -3.61 10.77 6.86
C VAL A 56 -3.61 9.30 6.45
N THR A 57 -4.16 8.42 7.30
CA THR A 57 -4.25 6.97 7.00
C THR A 57 -5.01 6.73 5.69
N MET A 58 -6.11 7.45 5.47
CA MET A 58 -6.89 7.39 4.24
C MET A 58 -6.09 7.90 3.04
N LYS A 59 -5.41 9.05 3.16
CA LYS A 59 -4.56 9.61 2.10
C LYS A 59 -3.49 8.60 1.68
N ASN A 60 -2.78 8.01 2.65
CA ASN A 60 -1.70 7.06 2.39
C ASN A 60 -2.22 5.77 1.74
N THR A 61 -3.36 5.25 2.20
CA THR A 61 -3.97 4.06 1.60
C THR A 61 -4.41 4.33 0.15
N ARG A 62 -4.99 5.51 -0.14
CA ARG A 62 -5.35 5.89 -1.52
C ARG A 62 -4.13 6.04 -2.41
N LEU A 63 -3.05 6.60 -1.89
CA LEU A 63 -1.78 6.70 -2.61
C LEU A 63 -1.27 5.30 -2.97
N VAL A 64 -1.32 4.34 -2.05
CA VAL A 64 -0.97 2.94 -2.37
C VAL A 64 -1.82 2.40 -3.54
N SER A 65 -3.14 2.59 -3.52
CA SER A 65 -4.02 2.16 -4.63
C SER A 65 -3.62 2.77 -5.98
N GLU A 66 -3.29 4.06 -5.98
CA GLU A 66 -2.88 4.80 -7.19
C GLU A 66 -1.55 4.26 -7.74
N LEU A 67 -0.58 4.02 -6.86
CA LEU A 67 0.73 3.49 -7.24
C LEU A 67 0.63 2.07 -7.79
N VAL A 68 -0.20 1.22 -7.18
CA VAL A 68 -0.50 -0.13 -7.70
C VAL A 68 -1.08 -0.03 -9.10
N LYS A 69 -2.09 0.81 -9.32
CA LYS A 69 -2.69 0.99 -10.64
C LYS A 69 -1.68 1.47 -11.66
N ASN A 70 -0.80 2.41 -11.28
CA ASN A 70 0.27 2.86 -12.16
C ASN A 70 1.25 1.73 -12.52
N ILE A 71 1.58 0.86 -11.56
CA ILE A 71 2.41 -0.33 -11.81
C ILE A 71 1.70 -1.26 -12.79
N GLU A 72 0.42 -1.58 -12.59
CA GLU A 72 -0.38 -2.41 -13.50
C GLU A 72 -0.37 -1.86 -14.94
N ASP A 73 -0.59 -0.55 -15.09
CA ASP A 73 -0.59 0.13 -16.39
C ASP A 73 0.81 0.05 -17.05
N MET A 74 1.90 0.15 -16.28
CA MET A 74 3.27 0.09 -16.80
C MET A 74 3.75 -1.34 -17.13
N ILE A 75 3.17 -2.36 -16.50
CA ILE A 75 3.45 -3.78 -16.82
C ILE A 75 2.45 -4.35 -17.83
N ASP A 76 1.41 -3.60 -18.22
CA ASP A 76 0.32 -3.99 -19.11
C ASP A 76 -0.42 -5.25 -18.63
N ARG A 77 -0.64 -5.34 -17.31
CA ARG A 77 -1.28 -6.49 -16.68
C ARG A 77 -1.92 -6.13 -15.34
N LYS A 78 -3.06 -6.75 -15.05
CA LYS A 78 -3.64 -6.75 -13.70
C LYS A 78 -2.84 -7.63 -12.75
N ILE A 79 -2.70 -7.19 -11.51
CA ILE A 79 -2.07 -7.96 -10.45
C ILE A 79 -3.19 -8.65 -9.66
N GLU A 80 -3.04 -9.95 -9.42
CA GLU A 80 -3.98 -10.71 -8.60
C GLU A 80 -3.90 -10.24 -7.14
N THR A 81 -5.01 -9.71 -6.62
CA THR A 81 -5.03 -9.01 -5.33
C THR A 81 -4.97 -9.94 -4.11
N ASP A 82 -5.13 -11.25 -4.31
CA ASP A 82 -4.94 -12.31 -3.33
C ASP A 82 -3.55 -12.95 -3.39
N SER A 83 -2.71 -12.56 -4.35
CA SER A 83 -1.35 -13.08 -4.48
C SER A 83 -0.41 -12.59 -3.38
N ILE A 84 0.59 -13.43 -3.04
CA ILE A 84 1.62 -13.07 -2.06
C ILE A 84 2.43 -11.86 -2.52
N ASP A 85 2.70 -11.74 -3.81
CA ASP A 85 3.51 -10.64 -4.33
C ASP A 85 2.75 -9.32 -4.39
N TYR A 86 1.43 -9.34 -4.59
CA TYR A 86 0.58 -8.17 -4.36
C TYR A 86 0.64 -7.71 -2.90
N LEU A 87 0.42 -8.63 -1.94
CA LEU A 87 0.46 -8.30 -0.51
C LEU A 87 1.81 -7.70 -0.11
N ARG A 88 2.91 -8.26 -0.62
CA ARG A 88 4.27 -7.72 -0.38
C ARG A 88 4.46 -6.35 -0.99
N LEU A 89 3.95 -6.10 -2.20
CA LEU A 89 4.04 -4.80 -2.85
C LEU A 89 3.31 -3.73 -2.03
N ILE A 90 2.02 -3.93 -1.71
CA ILE A 90 1.24 -2.91 -0.99
C ILE A 90 1.78 -2.66 0.41
N THR A 91 2.30 -3.71 1.08
CA THR A 91 2.94 -3.60 2.39
C THR A 91 4.21 -2.76 2.28
N HIS A 92 5.06 -3.04 1.28
CA HIS A 92 6.27 -2.25 1.04
C HIS A 92 5.94 -0.78 0.74
N LEU A 93 4.96 -0.51 -0.15
CA LEU A 93 4.53 0.84 -0.48
C LEU A 93 4.03 1.60 0.75
N LYS A 94 3.19 0.97 1.60
CA LYS A 94 2.72 1.58 2.86
C LYS A 94 3.90 2.01 3.75
N PHE A 95 4.87 1.12 3.96
CA PHE A 95 6.03 1.42 4.80
C PHE A 95 7.01 2.41 4.15
N ALA A 96 7.17 2.37 2.83
CA ALA A 96 7.98 3.33 2.09
C ALA A 96 7.43 4.75 2.25
N ILE A 97 6.10 4.91 2.07
CA ILE A 97 5.41 6.19 2.26
C ILE A 97 5.65 6.71 3.69
N ASP A 98 5.39 5.90 4.72
CA ASP A 98 5.60 6.31 6.12
C ASP A 98 7.07 6.68 6.40
N ARG A 99 8.03 5.92 5.84
CA ARG A 99 9.46 6.20 5.97
C ARG A 99 9.86 7.54 5.35
N ILE A 100 9.39 7.82 4.14
CA ILE A 100 9.65 9.05 3.40
C ILE A 100 8.98 10.24 4.12
N GLU A 101 7.73 10.08 4.54
CA GLU A 101 7.01 11.09 5.33
C GLU A 101 7.74 11.45 6.62
N ARG A 102 8.35 10.47 7.30
CA ARG A 102 9.14 10.71 8.53
C ARG A 102 10.59 11.11 8.27
N GLY A 103 11.07 11.08 7.02
CA GLY A 103 12.46 11.34 6.68
C GLY A 103 13.44 10.32 7.29
N MET A 104 12.98 9.09 7.50
CA MET A 104 13.80 8.03 8.08
C MET A 104 14.87 7.55 7.08
N PRO A 105 16.12 7.34 7.52
CA PRO A 105 17.19 6.87 6.64
C PRO A 105 16.93 5.44 6.16
N ILE A 106 17.41 5.13 4.97
CA ILE A 106 17.42 3.78 4.40
C ILE A 106 18.71 3.57 3.62
N SER A 107 19.20 2.33 3.59
CA SER A 107 20.35 1.92 2.78
C SER A 107 20.03 0.59 2.10
N ASN A 108 20.49 0.45 0.86
CA ASN A 108 20.30 -0.72 0.02
C ASN A 108 21.64 -1.14 -0.60
N GLU A 109 22.34 -2.05 0.08
CA GLU A 109 23.61 -2.61 -0.38
C GLU A 109 23.52 -3.31 -1.75
N LEU A 110 22.30 -3.67 -2.18
CA LEU A 110 22.02 -4.33 -3.44
C LEU A 110 21.63 -3.36 -4.57
N LEU A 111 21.69 -2.04 -4.36
CA LEU A 111 21.24 -1.05 -5.34
C LEU A 111 21.92 -1.22 -6.71
N VAL A 112 23.25 -1.32 -6.72
CA VAL A 112 24.03 -1.49 -7.96
C VAL A 112 23.64 -2.77 -8.72
N PRO A 113 23.63 -3.97 -8.11
CA PRO A 113 23.20 -5.17 -8.82
C PRO A 113 21.73 -5.13 -9.25
N ILE A 114 20.82 -4.50 -8.48
CA ILE A 114 19.42 -4.30 -8.86
C ILE A 114 19.33 -3.46 -10.14
N LYS A 115 19.98 -2.29 -10.19
CA LYS A 115 20.00 -1.41 -11.37
C LYS A 115 20.53 -2.12 -12.61
N ARG A 116 21.55 -2.97 -12.44
CA ARG A 116 22.16 -3.73 -13.54
C ARG A 116 21.26 -4.85 -14.04
N LYS A 117 20.66 -5.63 -13.14
CA LYS A 117 19.92 -6.86 -13.45
C LYS A 117 18.45 -6.60 -13.78
N PHE A 118 17.81 -5.68 -13.08
CA PHE A 118 16.36 -5.45 -13.10
C PHE A 118 16.00 -4.11 -13.76
N LYS A 119 16.60 -3.81 -14.91
CA LYS A 119 16.47 -2.51 -15.59
C LYS A 119 15.02 -2.08 -15.83
N LYS A 120 14.16 -3.00 -16.28
CA LYS A 120 12.73 -2.72 -16.51
C LYS A 120 12.03 -2.38 -15.20
N ALA A 121 12.17 -3.23 -14.18
CA ALA A 121 11.56 -3.01 -12.87
C ALA A 121 12.07 -1.72 -12.20
N TYR A 122 13.37 -1.43 -12.32
CA TYR A 122 13.97 -0.20 -11.79
C TYR A 122 13.41 1.06 -12.47
N LYS A 123 13.18 1.01 -13.79
CA LYS A 123 12.55 2.12 -14.53
C LYS A 123 11.12 2.38 -14.08
N ILE A 124 10.36 1.32 -13.82
CA ILE A 124 8.99 1.41 -13.27
C ILE A 124 9.05 1.96 -11.86
N ALA A 125 9.89 1.40 -10.99
CA ALA A 125 10.10 1.87 -9.62
C ALA A 125 10.47 3.37 -9.58
N THR A 126 11.32 3.83 -10.51
CA THR A 126 11.70 5.25 -10.61
C THR A 126 10.48 6.13 -10.95
N ASN A 127 9.55 5.66 -11.78
CA ASN A 127 8.31 6.42 -12.06
C ASN A 127 7.39 6.46 -10.84
N VAL A 128 7.20 5.31 -10.19
CA VAL A 128 6.38 5.20 -8.98
C VAL A 128 6.96 6.08 -7.86
N ALA A 129 8.28 6.10 -7.71
CA ALA A 129 8.97 6.98 -6.75
C ALA A 129 8.74 8.47 -7.02
N LYS A 130 8.65 8.89 -8.29
CA LYS A 130 8.26 10.27 -8.62
C LYS A 130 6.84 10.60 -8.18
N LEU A 131 5.90 9.67 -8.36
CA LEU A 131 4.52 9.85 -7.89
C LEU A 131 4.45 9.97 -6.36
N ILE A 132 5.21 9.12 -5.65
CA ILE A 132 5.35 9.23 -4.20
C ILE A 132 5.93 10.60 -3.82
N GLY A 133 7.05 11.00 -4.42
CA GLY A 133 7.72 12.25 -4.11
C GLY A 133 6.83 13.47 -4.36
N ASN A 134 6.07 13.49 -5.46
CA ASN A 134 5.12 14.56 -5.77
C ASN A 134 3.94 14.60 -4.77
N SER A 135 3.44 13.45 -4.30
CA SER A 135 2.32 13.38 -3.36
C SER A 135 2.69 13.78 -1.92
N LEU A 136 3.97 13.58 -1.59
CA LEU A 136 4.54 13.86 -0.27
C LEU A 136 5.33 15.17 -0.19
N ASP A 137 5.58 15.81 -1.33
CA ASP A 137 6.50 16.96 -1.49
C ASP A 137 7.90 16.66 -0.91
N LYS A 138 8.45 15.50 -1.29
CA LYS A 138 9.73 14.97 -0.77
C LYS A 138 10.53 14.25 -1.83
N ASP A 139 11.86 14.25 -1.66
CA ASP A 139 12.74 13.39 -2.42
C ASP A 139 12.66 11.95 -1.93
N VAL A 140 12.56 11.01 -2.87
CA VAL A 140 12.59 9.57 -2.58
C VAL A 140 14.03 9.06 -2.72
N PRO A 141 14.61 8.47 -1.65
CA PRO A 141 15.97 7.93 -1.70
C PRO A 141 16.14 6.86 -2.79
N GLU A 142 17.28 6.87 -3.48
CA GLU A 142 17.56 5.90 -4.54
C GLU A 142 17.55 4.44 -4.00
N ASP A 143 17.96 4.25 -2.75
CA ASP A 143 17.89 2.98 -2.03
C ASP A 143 16.45 2.41 -1.96
N GLU A 144 15.45 3.27 -1.74
CA GLU A 144 14.03 2.89 -1.74
C GLU A 144 13.57 2.50 -3.15
N ILE A 145 14.00 3.24 -4.18
CA ILE A 145 13.75 2.89 -5.59
C ILE A 145 14.28 1.49 -5.88
N GLY A 146 15.46 1.16 -5.36
CA GLY A 146 16.05 -0.18 -5.46
C GLY A 146 15.18 -1.26 -4.82
N TYR A 147 14.68 -1.04 -3.60
CA TYR A 147 13.81 -2.01 -2.93
C TYR A 147 12.47 -2.19 -3.66
N LEU A 148 11.85 -1.09 -4.08
CA LEU A 148 10.62 -1.11 -4.86
C LEU A 148 10.80 -1.87 -6.18
N ALA A 149 11.96 -1.73 -6.83
CA ALA A 149 12.30 -2.48 -8.04
C ALA A 149 12.31 -4.00 -7.81
N ILE A 150 12.70 -4.49 -6.62
CA ILE A 150 12.63 -5.92 -6.30
C ILE A 150 11.17 -6.40 -6.28
N HIS A 151 10.27 -5.63 -5.65
CA HIS A 151 8.85 -5.97 -5.59
C HIS A 151 8.23 -6.00 -6.98
N ILE A 152 8.51 -4.99 -7.82
CA ILE A 152 8.03 -4.94 -9.20
C ILE A 152 8.63 -6.06 -10.05
N GLN A 153 9.90 -6.42 -9.83
CA GLN A 153 10.53 -7.49 -10.61
C GLN A 153 9.88 -8.85 -10.39
N ARG A 154 9.33 -9.13 -9.21
CA ARG A 154 8.57 -10.36 -8.95
C ARG A 154 7.31 -10.41 -9.81
N LEU A 155 6.55 -9.31 -9.81
CA LEU A 155 5.33 -9.17 -10.60
C LEU A 155 5.55 -9.31 -12.12
N ILE A 156 6.75 -8.97 -12.62
CA ILE A 156 7.10 -9.12 -14.04
C ILE A 156 7.47 -10.58 -14.39
N ASN A 157 7.98 -11.33 -13.42
CA ASN A 157 8.48 -12.70 -13.63
C ASN A 157 7.42 -13.78 -13.34
N ASP A 158 6.34 -13.41 -12.68
CA ASP A 158 5.10 -14.18 -12.63
C ASP A 158 4.38 -14.13 -13.99
#